data_AF-A0A955BEN3-F1
#
_entry.id   AF-A0A955BEN3-F1
#
_cell.length_a   1.000
_cell.length_b   1.000
_cell.length_c   1.000
_cell.angle_alpha   90.00
_cell.angle_beta   90.00
_cell.angle_gamma   90.00
#
_symmetry.space_group_name_H-M   'P 1'
#
loop_
_entity.id
_entity.type
_entity.pdbx_description
1 polymer ?
#
loop_
_entity_poly.entity_id
_entity_poly.type
_entity_poly.pdbx_seq_one_letter_code
_entity_poly.pdbx_strand_id
1 'polypeptide(L)'
;MDIESRDGIYVTLLNLEAEPSNHSRLQSLAGDARDLSRFADGEFDVVFSNSVIEHVGSKADQLRMANEVRRVGRNYFIQTPNRFFPIEPHFQFPLFQFLPESMQVWLLRNFELATYRRAHDRAEALEWIHEIQLLSQRQVQQMFPEAEIIREDFCGLTKSFMAIHLAA
;
A
#
# COMPACT_ATOMS: atom_id res chain seq x y z
N MET A 1 6.42 19.38 3.25
CA MET A 1 6.76 19.20 4.67
C MET A 1 8.25 19.48 4.77
N ASP A 2 8.67 20.52 5.48
CA ASP A 2 10.07 20.93 5.54
C ASP A 2 10.83 20.06 6.56
N ILE A 3 11.35 18.92 6.10
CA ILE A 3 12.18 18.00 6.90
C ILE A 3 13.46 18.69 7.38
N GLU A 4 13.90 19.75 6.71
CA GLU A 4 15.12 20.46 7.10
C GLU A 4 14.92 21.32 8.36
N SER A 5 13.69 21.78 8.60
CA SER A 5 13.33 22.62 9.75
C SER A 5 13.25 21.87 11.10
N ARG A 6 13.28 20.53 11.11
CA ARG A 6 13.14 19.71 12.33
C ARG A 6 14.37 18.87 12.58
N ASP A 7 15.12 19.23 13.61
CA ASP A 7 16.30 18.47 14.06
C ASP A 7 15.93 17.08 14.59
N GLY A 8 16.83 16.11 14.38
CA GLY A 8 16.70 14.75 14.91
C GLY A 8 15.83 13.79 14.11
N ILE A 9 15.29 14.19 12.95
CA ILE A 9 14.55 13.28 12.07
C ILE A 9 15.44 12.82 10.91
N TYR A 10 15.57 11.50 10.75
CA TYR A 10 16.25 10.85 9.64
C TYR A 10 15.23 9.98 8.89
N VAL A 11 15.23 10.05 7.57
CA VAL A 11 14.27 9.33 6.73
C VAL A 11 15.01 8.36 5.82
N THR A 12 14.61 7.09 5.88
CA THR A 12 14.99 6.10 4.89
C THR A 12 13.78 5.86 3.99
N LEU A 13 13.89 6.28 2.73
CA LEU A 13 12.91 5.99 1.68
C LEU A 13 13.30 4.67 1.01
N LEU A 14 12.39 3.69 1.03
CA LEU A 14 12.57 2.41 0.36
C LEU A 14 11.54 2.25 -0.75
N ASN A 15 12.01 2.17 -1.98
CA ASN A 15 11.22 1.90 -3.18
C ASN A 15 11.88 0.76 -3.97
N LEU A 16 11.21 0.20 -4.98
CA LEU A 16 11.82 -0.82 -5.86
C LEU A 16 13.08 -0.29 -6.57
N GLU A 17 13.12 1.01 -6.84
CA GLU A 17 14.27 1.73 -7.37
C GLU A 17 14.66 2.87 -6.42
N ALA A 18 15.96 3.12 -6.30
CA ALA A 18 16.45 4.24 -5.50
C ALA A 18 16.33 5.55 -6.31
N GLU A 19 15.93 6.61 -5.65
CA GLU A 19 15.86 7.95 -6.23
C GLU A 19 17.04 8.80 -5.77
N PRO A 20 17.60 9.67 -6.63
CA PRO A 20 18.63 10.61 -6.22
C PRO A 20 18.10 11.56 -5.14
N SER A 21 18.76 11.60 -3.99
CA SER A 21 18.47 12.55 -2.91
C SER A 21 19.68 13.45 -2.70
N ASN A 22 19.44 14.77 -2.66
CA ASN A 22 20.44 15.76 -2.28
C ASN A 22 20.37 16.13 -0.79
N HIS A 23 19.49 15.49 -0.01
CA HIS A 23 19.28 15.82 1.39
C HIS A 23 20.07 14.87 2.30
N SER A 24 20.92 15.45 3.16
CA SER A 24 21.79 14.69 4.07
C SER A 24 21.04 13.83 5.10
N ARG A 25 19.76 14.11 5.34
CA ARG A 25 18.87 13.38 6.27
C ARG A 25 17.85 12.47 5.58
N LEU A 26 17.88 12.38 4.25
CA LEU A 26 17.02 11.49 3.48
C LEU A 26 17.90 10.53 2.66
N GLN A 27 17.91 9.27 3.06
CA GLN A 27 18.54 8.20 2.32
C GLN A 27 17.48 7.49 1.47
N SER A 28 17.71 7.40 0.16
CA SER A 28 16.88 6.58 -0.73
C SER A 28 17.57 5.26 -1.03
N LEU A 29 16.86 4.15 -0.89
CA LEU A 29 17.35 2.81 -1.09
C LEU A 29 16.42 2.03 -2.02
N ALA A 30 17.01 1.24 -2.91
CA ALA A 30 16.29 0.23 -3.68
C ALA A 30 16.08 -1.02 -2.82
N GLY A 31 14.84 -1.52 -2.76
CA GLY A 31 14.50 -2.74 -2.06
C GLY A 31 13.01 -3.10 -2.13
N ASP A 32 12.71 -4.30 -1.66
CA ASP A 32 11.37 -4.88 -1.66
C ASP A 32 10.81 -4.86 -0.24
N ALA A 33 9.64 -4.25 -0.04
CA ALA A 33 9.00 -4.17 1.27
C ALA A 33 8.63 -5.55 1.87
N ARG A 34 8.68 -6.61 1.07
CA ARG A 34 8.46 -8.00 1.49
C ARG A 34 9.71 -8.67 2.08
N ASP A 35 10.89 -8.05 1.91
CA ASP A 35 12.19 -8.50 2.44
C ASP A 35 13.03 -7.29 2.88
N LEU A 36 12.95 -7.00 4.17
CA LEU A 36 13.68 -5.95 4.86
C LEU A 36 14.82 -6.55 5.70
N SER A 37 15.35 -7.72 5.32
CA SER A 37 16.41 -8.43 6.06
C SER A 37 17.71 -7.64 6.23
N ARG A 38 17.92 -6.59 5.43
CA ARG A 38 19.04 -5.64 5.61
C ARG A 38 18.92 -4.75 6.85
N PHE A 39 17.71 -4.63 7.40
CA PHE A 39 17.42 -3.84 8.59
C PHE A 39 17.20 -4.74 9.80
N ALA A 40 17.72 -4.30 10.94
CA ALA A 40 17.58 -4.97 12.23
C ALA A 40 16.16 -4.83 12.80
N ASP A 41 15.86 -5.67 13.77
CA ASP A 41 14.60 -5.62 14.52
C ASP A 41 14.53 -4.30 15.32
N GLY A 42 13.41 -3.59 15.19
CA GLY A 42 13.20 -2.30 15.85
C GLY A 42 14.23 -1.22 15.47
N GLU A 43 14.84 -1.31 14.28
CA GLU A 43 15.78 -0.31 13.76
C GLU A 43 15.14 1.05 13.56
N PHE A 44 13.87 1.09 13.15
CA PHE A 44 13.13 2.34 12.90
C PHE A 44 12.20 2.67 14.08
N ASP A 45 12.26 3.92 14.53
CA ASP A 45 11.31 4.42 15.53
C ASP A 45 9.88 4.45 14.97
N VAL A 46 9.72 4.74 13.67
CA VAL A 46 8.43 4.74 12.98
C VAL A 46 8.59 4.18 11.56
N VAL A 47 7.74 3.23 11.19
CA VAL A 47 7.54 2.80 9.80
C VAL A 47 6.25 3.42 9.27
N PHE A 48 6.33 4.06 8.10
CA PHE A 48 5.18 4.64 7.42
C PHE A 48 4.99 3.99 6.05
N SER A 49 3.81 3.47 5.77
CA SER A 49 3.45 2.97 4.45
C SER A 49 2.00 3.30 4.12
N ASN A 50 1.77 3.87 2.94
CA ASN A 50 0.45 4.34 2.53
C ASN A 50 0.16 3.86 1.10
N SER A 51 -0.92 3.10 0.93
CA SER A 51 -1.33 2.53 -0.36
C SER A 51 -0.26 1.69 -1.06
N VAL A 52 0.43 0.82 -0.31
CA VAL A 52 1.47 -0.06 -0.86
C VAL A 52 1.12 -1.53 -0.72
N ILE A 53 0.55 -1.93 0.43
CA ILE A 53 0.32 -3.34 0.75
C ILE A 53 -0.66 -4.04 -0.23
N GLU A 54 -1.56 -3.30 -0.86
CA GLU A 54 -2.43 -3.83 -1.92
C GLU A 54 -1.67 -4.17 -3.22
N HIS A 55 -0.45 -3.64 -3.42
CA HIS A 55 0.34 -3.79 -4.66
C HIS A 55 1.49 -4.80 -4.56
N VAL A 56 1.80 -5.34 -3.37
CA VAL A 56 2.98 -6.21 -3.20
C VAL A 56 2.79 -7.63 -3.75
N GLY A 57 1.63 -7.94 -4.33
CA GLY A 57 1.30 -9.20 -4.97
C GLY A 57 0.24 -10.00 -4.23
N SER A 58 0.49 -11.29 -4.04
CA SER A 58 -0.45 -12.23 -3.43
C SER A 58 -0.67 -11.96 -1.94
N LYS A 59 -1.73 -12.54 -1.36
CA LYS A 59 -1.96 -12.54 0.09
C LYS A 59 -0.74 -12.99 0.92
N ALA A 60 0.05 -13.95 0.42
CA ALA A 60 1.26 -14.39 1.11
C ALA A 60 2.34 -13.29 1.09
N ASP A 61 2.42 -12.54 -0.01
CA ASP A 61 3.34 -11.42 -0.17
C ASP A 61 2.95 -10.25 0.74
N GLN A 62 1.65 -9.95 0.85
CA GLN A 62 1.10 -8.96 1.78
C GLN A 62 1.43 -9.30 3.24
N LEU A 63 1.33 -10.59 3.60
CA LEU A 63 1.69 -11.05 4.94
C LEU A 63 3.20 -10.92 5.19
N ARG A 64 4.05 -11.18 4.20
CA ARG A 64 5.51 -10.96 4.33
C ARG A 64 5.83 -9.49 4.58
N MET A 65 5.24 -8.58 3.80
CA MET A 65 5.40 -7.15 4.04
C MET A 65 4.93 -6.75 5.44
N ALA A 66 3.75 -7.21 5.87
CA ALA A 66 3.23 -6.91 7.20
C ALA A 66 4.16 -7.40 8.31
N ASN A 67 4.72 -8.60 8.19
CA ASN A 67 5.69 -9.11 9.17
C ASN A 67 6.97 -8.29 9.19
N GLU A 68 7.49 -7.89 8.03
CA GLU A 68 8.70 -7.07 7.96
C GLU A 68 8.48 -5.68 8.58
N VAL A 69 7.36 -5.02 8.28
CA VAL A 69 6.96 -3.75 8.92
C VAL A 69 6.96 -3.88 10.44
N ARG A 70 6.30 -4.91 10.96
CA ARG A 70 6.16 -5.15 12.41
C ARG A 70 7.50 -5.50 13.07
N ARG A 71 8.42 -6.12 12.34
CA ARG A 71 9.74 -6.50 12.82
C ARG A 71 10.69 -5.30 12.89
N VAL A 72 10.78 -4.51 11.82
CA VAL A 72 11.77 -3.42 11.73
C VAL A 72 11.31 -2.14 12.43
N GLY A 73 10.00 -1.95 12.60
CA GLY A 73 9.42 -0.76 13.22
C GLY A 73 9.06 -0.95 14.69
N ARG A 74 9.47 -0.02 15.55
CA ARG A 74 8.96 0.08 16.93
C ARG A 74 7.52 0.56 16.96
N ASN A 75 7.19 1.49 16.07
CA ASN A 75 5.85 1.99 15.81
C ASN A 75 5.58 1.92 14.31
N TYR A 76 4.33 1.83 13.90
CA TYR A 76 4.00 1.86 12.48
C TYR A 76 2.62 2.46 12.17
N PHE A 77 2.55 3.01 10.96
CA PHE A 77 1.33 3.44 10.30
C PHE A 77 1.25 2.75 8.94
N ILE A 78 0.20 1.95 8.74
CA ILE A 78 -0.10 1.30 7.47
C ILE A 78 -1.50 1.68 7.02
N GLN A 79 -1.61 2.29 5.84
CA GLN A 79 -2.89 2.63 5.23
C GLN A 79 -3.13 1.81 3.96
N THR A 80 -4.36 1.34 3.78
CA THR A 80 -4.78 0.62 2.58
C THR A 80 -6.27 0.85 2.30
N PRO A 81 -6.68 0.95 1.02
CA PRO A 81 -8.08 1.05 0.62
C PRO A 81 -8.92 -0.15 1.03
N ASN A 82 -10.19 0.11 1.33
CA ASN A 82 -11.16 -0.93 1.68
C ASN A 82 -11.70 -1.59 0.41
N ARG A 83 -11.53 -2.92 0.30
CA ARG A 83 -12.10 -3.74 -0.78
C ARG A 83 -13.60 -3.52 -0.99
N PHE A 84 -14.36 -3.22 0.07
CA PHE A 84 -15.81 -3.07 0.02
C PHE A 84 -16.31 -1.64 -0.22
N PHE A 85 -15.43 -0.66 -0.43
CA PHE A 85 -15.85 0.67 -0.85
C PHE A 85 -16.39 0.61 -2.30
N PRO A 86 -17.53 1.26 -2.62
CA PRO A 86 -18.23 1.04 -3.89
C PRO A 86 -17.49 1.59 -5.11
N ILE A 87 -16.56 2.53 -4.94
CA ILE A 87 -15.73 3.05 -6.03
C ILE A 87 -14.34 2.45 -5.88
N GLU A 88 -13.90 1.68 -6.87
CA GLU A 88 -12.55 1.13 -6.86
C GLU A 88 -11.53 2.28 -6.97
N PRO A 89 -10.55 2.41 -6.05
CA PRO A 89 -9.72 3.61 -5.96
C PRO A 89 -8.72 3.81 -7.12
N HIS A 90 -8.29 2.75 -7.79
CA HIS A 90 -7.27 2.80 -8.84
C HIS A 90 -7.89 3.08 -10.22
N PHE A 91 -9.00 2.42 -10.53
CA PHE A 91 -9.74 2.56 -11.78
C PHE A 91 -10.86 3.60 -11.70
N GLN A 92 -11.18 4.10 -10.50
CA GLN A 92 -12.27 5.05 -10.21
C GLN A 92 -13.63 4.60 -10.79
N PHE A 93 -13.82 3.29 -10.86
CA PHE A 93 -14.99 2.68 -11.49
C PHE A 93 -15.85 1.96 -10.44
N PRO A 94 -17.19 2.07 -10.50
CA PRO A 94 -18.07 1.41 -9.54
C PRO A 94 -17.89 -0.11 -9.52
N LEU A 95 -17.60 -0.66 -8.33
CA LEU A 95 -17.55 -2.10 -8.04
C LEU A 95 -16.59 -2.90 -8.93
N PHE A 96 -15.57 -2.25 -9.52
CA PHE A 96 -14.67 -2.87 -10.48
C PHE A 96 -14.04 -4.17 -9.94
N GLN A 97 -13.57 -4.15 -8.69
CA GLN A 97 -12.96 -5.27 -7.97
C GLN A 97 -13.87 -6.48 -7.75
N PHE A 98 -15.18 -6.36 -8.02
CA PHE A 98 -16.18 -7.42 -7.92
C PHE A 98 -16.68 -7.92 -9.28
N LEU A 99 -16.35 -7.21 -10.37
CA LEU A 99 -16.71 -7.64 -11.70
C LEU A 99 -15.98 -8.94 -12.08
N PRO A 100 -16.60 -9.82 -12.89
CA PRO A 100 -15.87 -10.89 -13.55
C PRO A 100 -14.68 -10.34 -14.34
N GLU A 101 -13.56 -11.05 -14.32
CA GLU A 101 -12.32 -10.63 -15.00
C GLU A 101 -12.54 -10.33 -16.49
N SER A 102 -13.43 -11.07 -17.17
CA SER A 102 -13.78 -10.79 -18.56
C SER A 102 -14.40 -9.40 -18.76
N MET A 103 -15.20 -8.92 -17.82
CA MET A 103 -15.79 -7.58 -17.84
C MET A 103 -14.76 -6.51 -17.49
N GLN A 104 -13.89 -6.77 -16.52
CA GLN A 104 -12.78 -5.87 -16.18
C GLN A 104 -11.87 -5.65 -17.39
N VAL A 105 -11.46 -6.74 -18.06
CA VAL A 105 -10.67 -6.67 -19.29
C VAL A 105 -11.42 -5.93 -20.39
N TRP A 106 -12.72 -6.19 -20.56
CA TRP A 106 -13.51 -5.46 -21.56
C TRP A 106 -13.53 -3.96 -21.26
N LEU A 107 -13.76 -3.55 -20.00
CA LEU A 107 -13.75 -2.14 -19.60
C LEU A 107 -12.39 -1.49 -19.89
N LEU A 108 -11.29 -2.10 -19.44
CA LEU A 108 -9.94 -1.57 -19.63
C LEU A 108 -9.52 -1.47 -21.09
N ARG A 109 -10.05 -2.32 -21.97
CA ARG A 109 -9.75 -2.27 -23.41
C ARG A 109 -10.58 -1.25 -24.18
N ASN A 110 -11.74 -0.85 -23.65
CA ASN A 110 -12.68 0.02 -24.36
C ASN A 110 -12.72 1.46 -23.81
N PHE A 111 -12.31 1.68 -22.56
CA PHE A 111 -12.36 2.97 -21.89
C PHE A 111 -11.02 3.33 -21.24
N GLU A 112 -10.78 4.63 -21.08
CA GLU A 112 -9.72 5.13 -20.21
C GLU A 112 -10.33 5.30 -18.82
N LEU A 113 -9.70 4.70 -17.80
CA LEU A 113 -10.23 4.64 -16.44
C LEU A 113 -9.20 5.26 -15.49
N ALA A 114 -9.58 6.37 -14.84
CA ALA A 114 -8.69 7.16 -13.99
C ALA A 114 -7.38 7.53 -14.71
N THR A 115 -6.24 7.06 -14.19
CA THR A 115 -4.91 7.27 -14.78
C THR A 115 -4.52 6.21 -15.81
N TYR A 116 -5.32 5.15 -15.96
CA TYR A 116 -5.05 4.07 -16.90
C TYR A 116 -5.57 4.41 -18.29
N ARG A 117 -4.66 4.31 -19.27
CA ARG A 117 -5.02 4.33 -20.69
C ARG A 117 -5.80 3.07 -21.06
N ARG A 118 -6.36 3.05 -22.27
CA ARG A 118 -6.90 1.81 -22.83
C ARG A 118 -5.79 0.77 -22.94
N ALA A 119 -6.06 -0.42 -22.45
CA ALA A 119 -5.18 -1.56 -22.59
C ALA A 119 -5.11 -1.99 -24.06
N HIS A 120 -3.89 -2.20 -24.55
CA HIS A 120 -3.60 -2.61 -25.92
C HIS A 120 -4.20 -3.99 -26.21
N ASP A 121 -3.97 -4.93 -25.29
CA ASP A 121 -4.42 -6.30 -25.40
C ASP A 121 -4.95 -6.84 -24.07
N ARG A 122 -5.32 -8.11 -24.08
CA ARG A 122 -5.83 -8.81 -22.89
C ARG A 122 -4.73 -8.99 -21.84
N ALA A 123 -3.48 -9.22 -22.25
CA ALA A 123 -2.40 -9.52 -21.31
C ALA A 123 -2.09 -8.29 -20.44
N GLU A 124 -1.98 -7.12 -21.07
CA GLU A 124 -1.78 -5.86 -20.36
C GLU A 124 -2.94 -5.55 -19.38
N ALA A 125 -4.19 -5.76 -19.81
CA ALA A 125 -5.34 -5.56 -18.92
C ALA A 125 -5.29 -6.48 -17.70
N LEU A 126 -4.86 -7.74 -17.87
CA LEU A 126 -4.73 -8.70 -16.78
C LEU A 126 -3.60 -8.33 -15.83
N GLU A 127 -2.48 -7.83 -16.35
CA GLU A 127 -1.36 -7.37 -15.54
C GLU A 127 -1.81 -6.28 -14.56
N TRP A 128 -2.50 -5.25 -15.03
CA TRP A 128 -3.02 -4.18 -14.16
C TRP A 128 -4.06 -4.68 -13.15
N ILE A 129 -4.92 -5.62 -13.53
CA ILE A 129 -5.91 -6.21 -12.62
C ILE A 129 -5.21 -7.00 -11.50
N HIS A 130 -4.21 -7.80 -11.85
CA HIS A 130 -3.55 -8.71 -10.92
C HIS A 130 -2.50 -8.03 -10.04
N GLU A 131 -2.06 -6.83 -10.41
CA GLU A 131 -1.22 -5.96 -9.59
C GLU A 131 -1.92 -5.50 -8.30
N ILE A 132 -3.26 -5.46 -8.28
CA ILE A 132 -4.03 -4.88 -7.17
C ILE A 132 -4.79 -5.96 -6.39
N GLN A 133 -4.44 -6.14 -5.12
CA GLN A 133 -5.16 -6.99 -4.17
C GLN A 133 -5.68 -6.20 -2.96
N LEU A 134 -6.85 -5.58 -3.13
CA LEU A 134 -7.55 -4.86 -2.07
C LEU A 134 -7.88 -5.75 -0.86
N LEU A 135 -7.76 -5.18 0.33
CA LEU A 135 -7.96 -5.88 1.60
C LEU A 135 -9.30 -5.54 2.27
N SER A 136 -9.84 -6.51 3.01
CA SER A 136 -10.92 -6.28 3.98
C SER A 136 -10.38 -5.91 5.35
N GLN A 137 -11.20 -5.28 6.20
CA GLN A 137 -10.84 -4.97 7.59
C GLN A 137 -10.32 -6.20 8.34
N ARG A 138 -10.95 -7.37 8.15
CA ARG A 138 -10.54 -8.62 8.78
C ARG A 138 -9.12 -9.02 8.37
N GLN A 139 -8.75 -8.86 7.09
CA GLN A 139 -7.41 -9.17 6.63
C GLN A 139 -6.38 -8.19 7.21
N VAL A 140 -6.69 -6.89 7.25
CA VAL A 140 -5.81 -5.89 7.88
C VAL A 140 -5.59 -6.23 9.35
N GLN A 141 -6.65 -6.53 10.11
CA GLN A 141 -6.55 -6.93 11.51
C GLN A 141 -5.74 -8.23 11.71
N GLN A 142 -5.84 -9.19 10.79
CA GLN A 142 -5.05 -10.43 10.84
C GLN A 142 -3.56 -10.18 10.58
N MET A 143 -3.24 -9.23 9.69
CA MET A 143 -1.86 -8.87 9.35
C MET A 143 -1.21 -8.01 10.43
N PHE A 144 -2.00 -7.16 11.10
CA PHE A 144 -1.56 -6.23 12.16
C PHE A 144 -2.40 -6.44 13.44
N PRO A 145 -2.23 -7.57 14.15
CA PRO A 145 -3.08 -7.92 15.30
C PRO A 145 -2.91 -6.99 16.51
N GLU A 146 -1.75 -6.36 16.66
CA GLU A 146 -1.45 -5.39 17.74
C GLU A 146 -1.78 -3.94 17.40
N ALA A 147 -2.27 -3.67 16.19
CA ALA A 147 -2.63 -2.33 15.75
C ALA A 147 -4.07 -1.96 16.11
N GLU A 148 -4.28 -0.70 16.44
CA GLU A 148 -5.60 -0.07 16.37
C GLU A 148 -5.97 0.13 14.90
N ILE A 149 -7.15 -0.33 14.50
CA ILE A 149 -7.66 -0.15 13.14
C ILE A 149 -8.61 1.04 13.11
N ILE A 150 -8.12 2.17 12.58
CA ILE A 150 -8.92 3.37 12.34
C ILE A 150 -9.55 3.29 10.94
N ARG A 151 -10.81 3.69 10.86
CA ARG A 151 -11.55 3.77 9.60
C ARG A 151 -11.52 5.20 9.07
N GLU A 152 -11.23 5.35 7.79
CA GLU A 152 -11.47 6.58 7.06
C GLU A 152 -12.83 6.48 6.37
N ASP A 153 -13.81 7.25 6.85
CA ASP A 153 -15.16 7.23 6.31
C ASP A 153 -15.41 8.40 5.34
N PHE A 154 -16.08 8.12 4.23
CA PHE A 154 -16.55 9.10 3.25
C PHE A 154 -18.03 8.85 2.96
N CYS A 155 -18.87 9.88 3.14
CA CYS A 155 -20.32 9.78 2.95
C CYS A 155 -20.97 8.60 3.69
N GLY A 156 -20.51 8.30 4.92
CA GLY A 156 -21.03 7.21 5.74
C GLY A 156 -20.53 5.80 5.38
N LEU A 157 -19.64 5.68 4.39
CA LEU A 157 -19.02 4.43 3.98
C LEU A 157 -17.53 4.44 4.30
N THR A 158 -17.00 3.33 4.78
CA THR A 158 -15.55 3.21 5.03
C THR A 158 -14.80 3.07 3.71
N LYS A 159 -14.00 4.10 3.40
CA LYS A 159 -13.17 4.20 2.21
C LYS A 159 -11.86 3.46 2.37
N SER A 160 -11.22 3.60 3.52
CA SER A 160 -9.91 2.99 3.77
C SER A 160 -9.71 2.64 5.24
N PHE A 161 -8.67 1.86 5.52
CA PHE A 161 -8.26 1.47 6.86
C PHE A 161 -6.85 1.98 7.14
N MET A 162 -6.63 2.40 8.38
CA MET A 162 -5.31 2.72 8.91
C MET A 162 -5.03 1.78 10.09
N ALA A 163 -4.02 0.94 9.97
CA ALA A 163 -3.49 0.16 11.09
C ALA A 163 -2.37 0.96 11.75
N ILE A 164 -2.60 1.34 13.01
CA ILE A 164 -1.67 2.16 13.79
C ILE A 164 -1.23 1.37 15.02
N HIS A 165 0.07 1.20 15.17
CA HIS A 165 0.65 0.65 16.39
C HIS A 165 1.60 1.67 17.02
N LEU A 166 1.32 1.99 18.28
CA LEU A 166 2.16 2.83 19.13
C LEU A 166 2.61 1.97 20.31
N ALA A 167 3.91 1.71 20.40
CA ALA A 167 4.50 1.04 21.54
C ALA A 167 4.38 1.94 22.79
N ALA A 168 3.96 1.34 23.90
CA ALA A 168 3.80 2.01 25.19
C ALA A 168 5.14 2.12 25.96
#